data_AF-A0A9E4A1T1-F1
#
_entry.id   AF-A0A9E4A1T1-F1
#
_cell.length_a   1.000
_cell.length_b   1.000
_cell.length_c   1.000
_cell.angle_alpha   90.00
_cell.angle_beta   90.00
_cell.angle_gamma   90.00
#
_symmetry.space_group_name_H-M   'P 1'
#
loop_
_entity.id
_entity.type
_entity.pdbx_description
1 polymer ?
#
loop_
_entity_poly.entity_id
_entity_poly.type
_entity_poly.pdbx_seq_one_letter_code
_entity_poly.pdbx_strand_id
1 'polypeptide(L)'
;MPKLVDPVIADPDDIEAQIECFKAHGYVILPDLLSPDEVGTLNDAIDRDRETNPFMWFSGTSPDYNCNLLLTEPAFEMTIRHERLLPLIGELMGGPICFEELAVRHRGSEDEAHDTGWHRDRGYWPQHPLNLDYPQVIYYLNDVNETTHCFSISPEPTTKTHTLNAVVSSISTAAQVRQSFSTVLLYTA
;
A
#
# COMPACT_ATOMS: atom_id res chain seq x y z
N MET A 1 -17.02 2.61 15.24
CA MET A 1 -16.64 2.86 13.84
C MET A 1 -15.40 3.73 13.86
N PRO A 2 -14.33 3.36 13.13
CA PRO A 2 -13.18 4.24 12.95
C PRO A 2 -13.65 5.59 12.39
N LYS A 3 -13.09 6.69 12.88
CA LYS A 3 -13.45 8.02 12.36
C LYS A 3 -12.75 8.20 11.01
N LEU A 4 -13.52 8.51 9.98
CA LEU A 4 -12.96 9.01 8.73
C LEU A 4 -12.14 10.27 9.05
N VAL A 5 -10.86 10.24 8.71
CA VAL A 5 -9.97 11.40 8.77
C VAL A 5 -9.55 11.67 7.35
N ASP A 6 -9.62 12.93 6.93
CA ASP A 6 -9.06 13.32 5.65
C ASP A 6 -7.56 13.04 5.68
N PRO A 7 -7.02 12.30 4.69
CA PRO A 7 -5.62 11.98 4.70
C PRO A 7 -4.77 13.22 4.50
N VAL A 8 -3.57 13.22 5.10
CA VAL A 8 -2.57 14.24 4.82
C VAL A 8 -1.89 13.87 3.50
N ILE A 9 -2.03 14.73 2.50
CA ILE A 9 -1.39 14.59 1.19
C ILE A 9 -0.21 15.55 1.16
N ALA A 10 1.00 14.99 1.08
CA ALA A 10 2.22 15.76 0.85
C ALA A 10 2.25 16.29 -0.59
N ASP A 11 3.06 17.30 -0.85
CA ASP A 11 3.27 17.78 -2.22
C ASP A 11 3.83 16.61 -3.08
N PRO A 12 3.14 16.21 -4.17
CA PRO A 12 3.52 15.07 -4.99
C PRO A 12 4.85 15.27 -5.74
N ASP A 13 5.34 16.50 -5.84
CA ASP A 13 6.57 16.86 -6.53
C ASP A 13 7.72 17.23 -5.57
N ASP A 14 7.48 17.16 -4.26
CA ASP A 14 8.48 17.43 -3.21
C ASP A 14 8.76 16.18 -2.37
N ILE A 15 9.90 15.55 -2.66
CA ILE A 15 10.35 14.36 -1.95
C ILE A 15 10.63 14.62 -0.45
N GLU A 16 11.07 15.82 -0.08
CA GLU A 16 11.32 16.16 1.33
C GLU A 16 10.00 16.25 2.09
N ALA A 17 8.98 16.88 1.49
CA ALA A 17 7.64 16.92 2.07
C ALA A 17 7.03 15.51 2.23
N GLN A 18 7.26 14.62 1.27
CA GLN A 18 6.82 13.22 1.33
C GLN A 18 7.51 12.45 2.45
N ILE A 19 8.81 12.63 2.63
CA ILE A 19 9.59 12.03 3.71
C ILE A 19 9.11 12.53 5.08
N GLU A 20 8.87 13.83 5.24
CA GLU A 20 8.36 14.39 6.50
C GLU A 20 6.93 13.92 6.81
N CYS A 21 6.08 13.79 5.79
CA CYS A 21 4.75 13.18 5.94
C CYS A 21 4.87 11.73 6.44
N PHE A 22 5.73 10.92 5.81
CA PHE A 22 5.98 9.55 6.22
C PHE A 22 6.51 9.47 7.67
N LYS A 23 7.43 10.35 8.06
CA LYS A 23 7.95 10.43 9.44
C LYS A 23 6.86 10.73 10.46
N ALA A 24 5.94 11.63 10.12
CA ALA A 24 4.87 12.06 11.01
C ALA A 24 3.75 11.03 11.15
N HIS A 25 3.47 10.27 10.08
CA HIS A 25 2.24 9.49 9.98
C HIS A 25 2.43 7.99 9.75
N GLY A 26 3.64 7.52 9.39
CA GLY A 26 3.88 6.11 9.07
C GLY A 26 3.38 5.72 7.68
N TYR A 27 2.88 6.69 6.93
CA TYR A 27 2.46 6.54 5.56
C TYR A 27 2.62 7.84 4.77
N VAL A 28 2.64 7.72 3.45
CA VAL A 28 2.51 8.83 2.52
C VAL A 28 1.66 8.41 1.33
N ILE A 29 0.82 9.33 0.87
CA ILE A 29 -0.02 9.14 -0.31
C ILE A 29 0.65 9.82 -1.50
N LEU A 30 0.78 9.08 -2.58
CA LEU A 30 1.30 9.56 -3.86
C LEU A 30 0.15 9.57 -4.86
N PRO A 31 -0.52 10.72 -5.06
CA PRO A 31 -1.59 10.83 -6.05
C PRO A 31 -1.01 10.77 -7.46
N ASP A 32 -1.83 10.29 -8.40
CA ASP A 32 -1.54 10.29 -9.83
C ASP A 32 -0.18 9.66 -10.16
N LEU A 33 0.17 8.57 -9.45
CA LEU A 33 1.43 7.87 -9.68
C LEU A 33 1.37 7.09 -10.99
N LEU A 34 0.21 6.55 -11.33
CA LEU A 34 -0.06 5.88 -12.61
C LEU A 34 -1.00 6.73 -13.45
N SER A 35 -0.76 6.85 -14.74
CA SER A 35 -1.73 7.45 -15.66
C SER A 35 -2.98 6.56 -15.81
N PRO A 36 -4.13 7.12 -16.24
CA PRO A 36 -5.32 6.33 -16.54
C PRO A 36 -5.07 5.20 -17.54
N ASP A 37 -4.19 5.43 -18.52
CA ASP A 37 -3.83 4.45 -19.54
C ASP A 37 -2.98 3.29 -18.96
N GLU A 38 -2.08 3.60 -18.03
CA GLU A 38 -1.32 2.58 -17.29
C GLU A 38 -2.23 1.76 -16.39
N VAL A 39 -3.18 2.40 -15.68
CA VAL A 39 -4.19 1.69 -14.89
C VAL A 39 -5.03 0.76 -15.78
N GLY A 40 -5.47 1.24 -16.94
CA GLY A 40 -6.18 0.42 -17.92
C GLY A 40 -5.35 -0.78 -18.38
N THR A 41 -4.07 -0.57 -18.69
CA THR A 41 -3.14 -1.63 -19.09
C THR A 41 -2.97 -2.70 -18.00
N LEU A 42 -2.85 -2.29 -16.73
CA LEU A 42 -2.71 -3.21 -15.61
C LEU A 42 -4.01 -3.99 -15.34
N ASN A 43 -5.17 -3.35 -15.47
CA ASN A 43 -6.47 -4.03 -15.33
C ASN A 43 -6.69 -5.06 -16.46
N ASP A 44 -6.40 -4.70 -17.72
CA ASP A 44 -6.48 -5.64 -18.84
C ASP A 44 -5.54 -6.84 -18.67
N ALA A 45 -4.34 -6.62 -18.09
CA ALA A 45 -3.40 -7.69 -17.77
C ALA A 45 -3.91 -8.61 -16.66
N ILE A 46 -4.54 -8.06 -15.60
CA ILE A 46 -5.21 -8.84 -14.55
C ILE A 46 -6.30 -9.71 -15.14
N ASP A 47 -7.21 -9.13 -15.92
CA ASP A 47 -8.35 -9.85 -16.49
C ASP A 47 -7.89 -10.98 -17.40
N ARG A 48 -6.93 -10.70 -18.28
CA ARG A 48 -6.33 -11.72 -19.13
C ARG A 48 -5.66 -12.84 -18.33
N ASP A 49 -4.87 -12.52 -17.31
CA ASP A 49 -4.17 -13.53 -16.52
C ASP A 49 -5.14 -14.41 -15.72
N ARG A 50 -6.25 -13.84 -15.22
CA ARG A 50 -7.32 -14.60 -14.55
C ARG A 50 -7.97 -15.60 -15.49
N GLU A 51 -8.17 -15.23 -16.75
CA GLU A 51 -8.72 -16.12 -17.77
C GLU A 51 -7.73 -17.21 -18.20
N THR A 52 -6.47 -16.85 -18.43
CA THR A 52 -5.47 -17.76 -19.01
C THR A 52 -4.74 -18.62 -17.98
N ASN A 53 -4.53 -18.09 -16.77
CA ASN A 53 -3.76 -18.72 -15.70
C ASN A 53 -4.56 -18.79 -14.38
N PRO A 54 -5.81 -19.26 -14.36
CA PRO A 54 -6.66 -19.23 -13.16
C PRO A 54 -6.06 -19.97 -11.95
N PHE A 55 -5.18 -20.94 -12.19
CA PHE A 55 -4.48 -21.68 -11.13
C PHE A 55 -3.48 -20.82 -10.33
N MET A 56 -3.04 -19.67 -10.86
CA MET A 56 -2.17 -18.71 -10.17
C MET A 56 -2.94 -17.79 -9.21
N TRP A 57 -4.27 -17.71 -9.34
CA TRP A 57 -5.15 -16.80 -8.60
C TRP A 57 -5.73 -17.42 -7.34
N PHE A 58 -4.87 -18.15 -6.62
CA PHE A 58 -5.20 -18.76 -5.34
C PHE A 58 -3.95 -18.76 -4.46
N SER A 59 -4.01 -18.02 -3.36
CA SER A 59 -2.91 -17.99 -2.39
C SER A 59 -3.46 -18.07 -0.97
N GLY A 60 -3.01 -19.09 -0.24
CA GLY A 60 -3.48 -19.42 1.10
C GLY A 60 -4.98 -19.74 1.13
N THR A 61 -5.75 -18.90 1.80
CA THR A 61 -7.22 -19.02 1.92
C THR A 61 -7.98 -18.01 1.08
N SER A 62 -7.30 -17.16 0.30
CA SER A 62 -7.94 -16.12 -0.49
C SER A 62 -8.06 -16.55 -1.94
N PRO A 63 -9.28 -16.79 -2.46
CA PRO A 63 -9.49 -16.71 -3.90
C PRO A 63 -9.14 -15.30 -4.38
N ASP A 64 -8.79 -15.16 -5.67
CA ASP A 64 -8.48 -13.88 -6.30
C ASP A 64 -7.25 -13.13 -5.71
N TYR A 65 -6.27 -13.91 -5.22
CA TYR A 65 -4.98 -13.42 -4.77
C TYR A 65 -3.83 -14.09 -5.54
N ASN A 66 -2.94 -13.29 -6.13
CA ASN A 66 -1.82 -13.77 -6.95
C ASN A 66 -0.51 -13.07 -6.56
N CYS A 67 0.46 -13.81 -6.01
CA CYS A 67 1.83 -13.34 -5.67
C CYS A 67 2.86 -13.61 -6.78
N ASN A 68 2.43 -14.17 -7.91
CA ASN A 68 3.29 -14.64 -9.00
C ASN A 68 3.00 -13.93 -10.32
N LEU A 69 2.25 -12.83 -10.29
CA LEU A 69 1.74 -12.16 -11.49
C LEU A 69 2.87 -11.71 -12.43
N LEU A 70 4.05 -11.35 -11.90
CA LEU A 70 5.22 -11.00 -12.71
C LEU A 70 5.75 -12.15 -13.59
N LEU A 71 5.38 -13.41 -13.32
CA LEU A 71 5.78 -14.55 -14.14
C LEU A 71 5.02 -14.61 -15.47
N THR A 72 3.81 -14.05 -15.51
CA THR A 72 2.88 -14.14 -16.64
C THR A 72 2.59 -12.76 -17.24
N GLU A 73 2.68 -11.70 -16.44
CA GLU A 73 2.32 -10.34 -16.81
C GLU A 73 3.48 -9.34 -16.62
N PRO A 74 4.37 -9.19 -17.62
CA PRO A 74 5.48 -8.24 -17.55
C PRO A 74 5.01 -6.77 -17.51
N ALA A 75 3.74 -6.48 -17.84
CA ALA A 75 3.16 -5.15 -17.69
C ALA A 75 3.30 -4.61 -16.26
N PHE A 76 3.28 -5.48 -15.25
CA PHE A 76 3.46 -5.09 -13.85
C PHE A 76 4.89 -4.69 -13.48
N GLU A 77 5.88 -4.84 -14.36
CA GLU A 77 7.25 -4.39 -14.09
C GLU A 77 7.31 -2.86 -13.84
N MET A 78 6.40 -2.09 -14.43
CA MET A 78 6.33 -0.64 -14.22
C MET A 78 6.05 -0.26 -12.75
N THR A 79 5.31 -1.10 -12.02
CA THR A 79 4.91 -0.79 -10.63
C THR A 79 6.06 -1.03 -9.63
N ILE A 80 7.04 -1.86 -10.00
CA ILE A 80 8.21 -2.17 -9.16
C ILE A 80 9.43 -1.32 -9.52
N ARG A 81 9.41 -0.65 -10.68
CA ARG A 81 10.49 0.22 -11.18
C ARG A 81 10.06 1.68 -11.36
N HIS A 82 8.99 2.09 -10.69
CA HIS A 82 8.41 3.41 -10.88
C HIS A 82 9.39 4.53 -10.48
N GLU A 83 9.60 5.50 -11.39
CA GLU A 83 10.67 6.50 -11.30
C GLU A 83 10.52 7.49 -10.14
N ARG A 84 9.29 7.79 -9.73
CA ARG A 84 9.02 8.64 -8.55
C ARG A 84 9.07 7.86 -7.24
N LEU A 85 8.82 6.54 -7.28
CA LEU A 85 8.69 5.71 -6.09
C LEU A 85 10.04 5.21 -5.59
N LEU A 86 10.88 4.68 -6.49
CA LEU A 86 12.17 4.11 -6.10
C LEU A 86 13.10 5.11 -5.39
N PRO A 87 13.22 6.38 -5.83
CA PRO A 87 13.99 7.37 -5.09
C PRO A 87 13.45 7.61 -3.68
N LEU A 88 12.14 7.75 -3.52
CA LEU A 88 11.50 7.95 -2.22
C LEU A 88 11.75 6.77 -1.28
N ILE A 89 11.58 5.53 -1.75
CA ILE A 89 11.88 4.33 -0.96
C ILE A 89 13.37 4.29 -0.58
N GLY A 90 14.26 4.62 -1.52
CA GLY A 90 15.71 4.67 -1.28
C GLY A 90 16.09 5.66 -0.17
N GLU A 91 15.53 6.86 -0.20
CA GLU A 91 15.74 7.88 0.85
C GLU A 91 15.17 7.43 2.20
N LEU A 92 13.96 6.86 2.21
CA LEU A 92 13.34 6.35 3.44
C LEU A 92 14.11 5.19 4.06
N MET A 93 14.66 4.28 3.25
CA MET A 93 15.45 3.13 3.70
C MET A 93 16.91 3.49 4.03
N GLY A 94 17.39 4.66 3.59
CA GLY A 94 18.74 5.14 3.88
C GLY A 94 19.87 4.26 3.34
N GLY A 95 19.62 3.47 2.29
CA GLY A 95 20.57 2.49 1.77
C GLY A 95 20.06 1.67 0.58
N PRO A 96 20.81 0.63 0.16
CA PRO A 96 20.40 -0.27 -0.90
C PRO A 96 19.07 -0.96 -0.57
N ILE A 97 18.18 -1.02 -1.57
CA ILE A 97 16.87 -1.66 -1.45
C ILE A 97 16.79 -2.89 -2.34
N CYS A 98 15.95 -3.85 -1.95
CA CYS A 98 15.67 -5.06 -2.71
C CYS A 98 14.17 -5.21 -2.86
N PHE A 99 13.73 -5.54 -4.06
CA PHE A 99 12.35 -5.97 -4.29
C PHE A 99 12.14 -7.35 -3.66
N GLU A 100 11.00 -7.54 -2.99
CA GLU A 100 10.69 -8.80 -2.31
C GLU A 100 9.48 -9.48 -2.95
N GLU A 101 8.31 -8.85 -2.89
CA GLU A 101 7.06 -9.42 -3.41
C GLU A 101 6.24 -8.38 -4.20
N LEU A 102 5.56 -8.86 -5.24
CA LEU A 102 4.42 -8.17 -5.85
C LEU A 102 3.24 -9.12 -5.73
N ALA A 103 2.18 -8.63 -5.12
CA ALA A 103 0.95 -9.39 -5.00
C ALA A 103 -0.25 -8.55 -5.43
N VAL A 104 -1.13 -9.18 -6.20
CA VAL A 104 -2.37 -8.56 -6.68
C VAL A 104 -3.55 -9.23 -6.02
N ARG A 105 -4.42 -8.39 -5.46
CA ARG A 105 -5.69 -8.78 -4.86
C ARG A 105 -6.81 -8.21 -5.72
N HIS A 106 -7.61 -9.10 -6.31
CA HIS A 106 -8.87 -8.72 -6.91
C HIS A 106 -9.99 -8.98 -5.90
N ARG A 107 -10.84 -7.99 -5.65
CA ARG A 107 -12.01 -8.15 -4.79
C ARG A 107 -13.25 -8.00 -5.65
N GLY A 108 -14.07 -9.05 -5.68
CA GLY A 108 -15.39 -8.99 -6.31
C GLY A 108 -16.31 -8.04 -5.54
N SER A 109 -17.54 -7.89 -6.03
CA SER A 109 -18.59 -7.22 -5.27
C SER A 109 -18.95 -8.07 -4.05
N GLU A 110 -18.43 -7.70 -2.88
CA GLU A 110 -18.89 -8.26 -1.61
C GLU A 110 -19.82 -7.25 -0.92
N ASP A 111 -20.95 -7.74 -0.42
CA ASP A 111 -21.93 -6.90 0.29
C ASP A 111 -21.53 -6.65 1.76
N GLU A 112 -20.57 -7.40 2.29
CA GLU A 112 -20.17 -7.37 3.69
C GLU A 112 -18.67 -7.07 3.87
N ALA A 113 -18.37 -6.12 4.77
CA ALA A 113 -17.00 -5.85 5.17
C ALA A 113 -16.50 -6.95 6.11
N HIS A 114 -15.32 -7.51 5.81
CA HIS A 114 -14.65 -8.49 6.66
C HIS A 114 -13.57 -7.82 7.51
N ASP A 115 -13.61 -8.07 8.82
CA ASP A 115 -12.53 -7.68 9.72
C ASP A 115 -11.31 -8.57 9.47
N THR A 116 -10.20 -7.94 9.09
CA THR A 116 -8.92 -8.61 8.88
C THR A 116 -8.06 -8.66 10.14
N GLY A 117 -8.55 -8.09 11.25
CA GLY A 117 -7.81 -7.87 12.48
C GLY A 117 -6.77 -6.76 12.31
N TRP A 118 -6.61 -5.91 13.33
CA TRP A 118 -5.53 -4.93 13.35
C TRP A 118 -4.20 -5.63 13.56
N HIS A 119 -3.30 -5.49 12.61
CA HIS A 119 -1.97 -6.09 12.67
C HIS A 119 -0.95 -5.21 11.96
N ARG A 120 0.30 -5.63 12.14
CA ARG A 120 1.41 -5.26 11.30
C ARG A 120 1.81 -6.47 10.48
N ASP A 121 2.19 -6.28 9.23
CA ASP A 121 2.75 -7.37 8.43
C ASP A 121 4.19 -7.65 8.86
N ARG A 122 4.91 -6.65 9.40
CA ARG A 122 6.27 -6.82 9.94
C ARG A 122 6.47 -6.11 11.28
N GLY A 123 7.36 -6.66 12.10
CA GLY A 123 7.79 -5.98 13.32
C GLY A 123 8.66 -4.76 12.99
N TYR A 124 8.75 -3.83 13.94
CA TYR A 124 9.70 -2.72 13.83
C TYR A 124 11.14 -3.21 13.68
N TRP A 125 11.93 -2.49 12.89
CA TRP A 125 13.39 -2.62 12.86
C TRP A 125 14.05 -1.55 13.72
N PRO A 126 14.40 -1.83 15.00
CA PRO A 126 14.78 -0.78 15.95
C PRO A 126 16.12 -0.11 15.64
N GLN A 127 16.94 -0.70 14.77
CA GLN A 127 18.20 -0.11 14.32
C GLN A 127 18.01 0.87 13.16
N HIS A 128 16.86 0.84 12.48
CA HIS A 128 16.53 1.80 11.45
C HIS A 128 15.98 3.09 12.07
N PRO A 129 16.42 4.29 11.66
CA PRO A 129 15.95 5.56 12.25
C PRO A 129 14.43 5.78 12.18
N LEU A 130 13.77 5.13 11.24
CA LEU A 130 12.31 5.16 11.02
C LEU A 130 11.60 3.88 11.48
N ASN A 131 12.25 2.99 12.22
CA ASN A 131 11.71 1.66 12.56
C ASN A 131 11.19 0.83 11.35
N LEU A 132 11.63 1.18 10.14
CA LEU A 132 11.14 0.67 8.87
C LEU A 132 12.01 -0.51 8.43
N ASP A 133 11.37 -1.67 8.22
CA ASP A 133 12.02 -2.89 7.71
C ASP A 133 11.54 -3.21 6.27
N TYR A 134 10.22 -3.24 6.09
CA TYR A 134 9.55 -3.57 4.83
C TYR A 134 8.54 -2.47 4.45
N PRO A 135 8.94 -1.49 3.63
CA PRO A 135 7.99 -0.54 3.07
C PRO A 135 7.02 -1.26 2.14
N GLN A 136 5.72 -1.05 2.34
CA GLN A 136 4.68 -1.59 1.48
C GLN A 136 4.03 -0.52 0.63
N VAL A 137 3.81 -0.87 -0.64
CA VAL A 137 3.26 0.02 -1.66
C VAL A 137 1.97 -0.58 -2.18
N ILE A 138 0.84 0.08 -1.93
CA ILE A 138 -0.47 -0.35 -2.39
C ILE A 138 -0.92 0.56 -3.54
N TYR A 139 -1.19 -0.04 -4.69
CA TYR A 139 -1.78 0.64 -5.85
C TYR A 139 -3.28 0.38 -5.90
N TYR A 140 -4.09 1.44 -5.96
CA TYR A 140 -5.49 1.29 -6.32
C TYR A 140 -5.68 1.40 -7.83
N LEU A 141 -6.11 0.31 -8.44
CA LEU A 141 -6.41 0.21 -9.87
C LEU A 141 -7.89 0.50 -10.20
N ASN A 142 -8.67 0.81 -9.17
CA ASN A 142 -10.06 1.29 -9.25
C ASN A 142 -10.28 2.35 -8.17
N ASP A 143 -11.26 3.22 -8.36
CA ASP A 143 -11.67 4.16 -7.31
C ASP A 143 -12.14 3.42 -6.07
N VAL A 144 -11.65 3.83 -4.90
CA VAL A 144 -12.08 3.29 -3.61
C VAL A 144 -12.53 4.39 -2.64
N ASN A 145 -13.57 4.07 -1.89
CA ASN A 145 -14.13 4.84 -0.80
C ASN A 145 -14.66 3.90 0.30
N GLU A 146 -15.30 4.47 1.33
CA GLU A 146 -15.85 3.73 2.47
C GLU A 146 -16.94 2.72 2.13
N THR A 147 -17.57 2.83 0.96
CA THR A 147 -18.57 1.88 0.46
C THR A 147 -17.96 0.81 -0.45
N THR A 148 -16.63 0.81 -0.62
CA THR A 148 -15.86 -0.18 -1.37
C THR A 148 -14.74 -0.74 -0.49
N HIS A 149 -14.02 -1.77 -0.96
CA HIS A 149 -12.89 -2.35 -0.21
C HIS A 149 -11.65 -1.43 -0.17
N CYS A 150 -11.69 -0.36 0.64
CA CYS A 150 -10.50 0.46 0.95
C CYS A 150 -9.73 -0.07 2.17
N PHE A 151 -8.40 0.04 2.13
CA PHE A 151 -7.55 -0.28 3.29
C PHE A 151 -7.79 0.73 4.41
N SER A 152 -7.79 0.22 5.63
CA SER A 152 -7.75 1.02 6.85
C SER A 152 -6.33 0.97 7.42
N ILE A 153 -5.76 2.14 7.71
CA ILE A 153 -4.45 2.25 8.34
C ILE A 153 -4.56 2.91 9.70
N SER A 154 -3.60 2.62 10.57
CA SER A 154 -3.46 3.26 11.87
C SER A 154 -2.26 4.21 11.82
N PRO A 155 -2.47 5.54 11.68
CA PRO A 155 -1.38 6.49 11.57
C PRO A 155 -0.54 6.54 12.84
N GLU A 156 0.78 6.53 12.69
CA GLU A 156 1.71 6.69 13.81
C GLU A 156 3.05 7.29 13.36
N PRO A 157 3.72 8.08 14.20
CA PRO A 157 5.04 8.59 13.86
C PRO A 157 6.10 7.47 13.88
N THR A 158 6.94 7.40 12.85
CA THR A 158 7.95 6.35 12.70
C THR A 158 9.22 6.57 13.51
N THR A 159 9.39 7.79 14.03
CA THR A 159 10.59 8.23 14.77
C THR A 159 10.48 8.08 16.29
N LYS A 160 9.33 7.65 16.83
CA LYS A 160 9.14 7.50 18.28
C LYS A 160 9.54 6.10 18.75
N THR A 161 10.24 6.03 19.88
CA THR A 161 10.47 4.78 20.60
C THR A 161 9.16 4.35 21.26
N HIS A 162 8.47 3.36 20.70
CA HIS A 162 7.21 2.89 21.25
C HIS A 162 7.44 2.12 22.56
N THR A 163 6.79 2.55 23.64
CA THR A 163 6.54 1.69 24.80
C THR A 163 5.21 0.95 24.60
N LEU A 164 5.14 -0.31 25.01
CA LEU A 164 4.05 -1.28 24.76
C LEU A 164 2.61 -0.79 25.07
N ASN A 165 2.44 0.30 25.84
CA ASN A 165 1.13 0.83 26.23
C ASN A 165 0.45 1.72 25.17
N ALA A 166 1.11 2.05 24.05
CA ALA A 166 0.55 2.92 23.00
C ALA A 166 -0.42 2.22 22.02
N VAL A 167 -0.51 0.88 22.07
CA VAL A 167 -1.31 0.07 21.14
C VAL A 167 -2.82 0.29 21.30
N VAL A 168 -3.28 0.67 22.50
CA VAL A 168 -4.72 0.81 22.81
C VAL A 168 -5.30 2.16 22.34
N SER A 169 -4.46 3.19 22.10
CA SER A 169 -4.92 4.51 21.63
C SER A 169 -5.06 4.64 20.11
N SER A 170 -4.45 3.75 19.31
CA SER A 170 -4.34 3.87 17.85
C SER A 170 -5.62 3.47 17.07
N ILE A 171 -6.50 2.66 17.68
CA ILE A 171 -7.79 2.26 17.07
C ILE A 171 -8.74 3.46 16.92
N SER A 172 -8.54 4.54 17.69
CA SER A 172 -9.35 5.75 17.63
C SER A 172 -9.03 6.69 16.46
N THR A 173 -7.94 6.42 15.72
CA THR A 173 -7.38 7.24 14.64
C THR A 173 -7.27 6.50 13.31
N ALA A 174 -7.83 5.30 13.23
CA ALA A 174 -7.94 4.53 12.00
C ALA A 174 -8.54 5.40 10.88
N ALA A 175 -7.74 5.65 9.84
CA ALA A 175 -8.16 6.41 8.67
C ALA A 175 -8.49 5.41 7.55
N GLN A 176 -9.71 5.47 7.03
CA GLN A 176 -9.98 4.95 5.69
C GLN A 176 -9.53 6.02 4.71
N VAL A 177 -8.58 5.66 3.86
CA VAL A 177 -8.04 6.60 2.89
C VAL A 177 -8.89 6.48 1.63
N ARG A 178 -9.75 7.47 1.39
CA ARG A 178 -10.43 7.61 0.09
C ARG A 178 -9.36 7.84 -0.96
N GLN A 179 -9.38 7.05 -2.02
CA GLN A 179 -8.37 7.12 -3.06
C GLN A 179 -9.02 6.97 -4.42
N SER A 180 -8.66 7.89 -5.31
CA SER A 180 -8.95 7.72 -6.72
C SER A 180 -8.04 6.65 -7.30
N PHE A 181 -8.47 5.98 -8.38
CA PHE A 181 -7.58 5.17 -9.21
C PHE A 181 -6.29 5.97 -9.49
N SER A 182 -5.14 5.30 -9.53
CA SER A 182 -3.77 5.87 -9.61
C SER A 182 -3.11 6.35 -8.32
N THR A 183 -3.85 6.38 -7.21
CA THR A 183 -3.27 6.74 -5.92
C THR A 183 -2.52 5.56 -5.32
N VAL A 184 -1.35 5.85 -4.76
CA VAL A 184 -0.51 4.88 -4.09
C VAL A 184 -0.35 5.23 -2.62
N LEU A 185 -0.46 4.21 -1.77
CA LEU A 185 -0.16 4.29 -0.35
C LEU A 185 1.17 3.58 -0.07
N LEU A 186 2.16 4.33 0.39
CA LEU A 186 3.38 3.77 0.96
C LEU A 186 3.26 3.79 2.48
N TYR A 187 3.43 2.65 3.16
CA TYR A 187 3.30 2.59 4.63
C TYR A 187 4.31 1.64 5.29
N THR A 188 4.54 1.85 6.58
CA THR A 188 5.26 0.88 7.43
C THR A 188 4.32 -0.26 7.76
N ALA A 189 4.66 -1.46 7.28
CA ALA A 189 3.88 -2.63 7.61
C ALA A 189 4.03 -3.08 9.05
#